data_AF-A0A536APR8-F1
#
_entry.id   AF-A0A536APR8-F1
#
_cell.length_a   1.000
_cell.length_b   1.000
_cell.length_c   1.000
_cell.angle_alpha   90.00
_cell.angle_beta   90.00
_cell.angle_gamma   90.00
#
_symmetry.space_group_name_H-M   'P 1'
#
loop_
_entity.id
_entity.type
_entity.pdbx_description
1 polymer ?
#
loop_
_entity_poly.entity_id
_entity_poly.type
_entity_poly.pdbx_seq_one_letter_code
_entity_poly.pdbx_strand_id
1 'polypeptide(L)'
;CDLDAEGHIWSADAGSGRCYRIAPGGAIVDRIDPPAGLRFFACMLGGSDGRTLLGCAARGYYEAIESESRDGVVTITRVDVPHSGLP
;
A
#
# COMPACT_ATOMS: atom_id res chain seq x y z
N CYS A 1 -5.75 -3.49 -0.21
CA CYS A 1 -4.98 -4.34 -1.14
C CYS A 1 -5.76 -4.39 -2.43
N ASP A 2 -5.07 -4.44 -3.56
CA ASP A 2 -5.68 -4.26 -4.86
C ASP A 2 -5.00 -5.14 -5.91
N LEU A 3 -5.70 -5.44 -7.01
CA LEU A 3 -5.22 -6.24 -8.13
C LEU A 3 -4.86 -5.33 -9.30
N ASP A 4 -3.64 -5.45 -9.81
CA ASP A 4 -3.20 -4.70 -10.99
C ASP A 4 -3.56 -5.42 -12.31
N ALA A 5 -3.42 -4.70 -13.44
CA ALA A 5 -3.78 -5.21 -14.75
C ALA A 5 -2.92 -6.39 -15.26
N GLU A 6 -1.81 -6.70 -14.60
CA GLU A 6 -0.99 -7.89 -14.87
C GLU A 6 -1.37 -9.07 -13.95
N GLY A 7 -2.39 -8.91 -13.11
CA GLY A 7 -2.85 -9.93 -12.18
C GLY A 7 -1.99 -10.03 -10.91
N HIS A 8 -1.17 -9.02 -10.60
CA HIS A 8 -0.42 -8.98 -9.35
C HIS A 8 -1.21 -8.30 -8.24
N ILE A 9 -1.01 -8.73 -7.00
CA ILE A 9 -1.62 -8.10 -5.83
C ILE A 9 -0.66 -7.07 -5.25
N TRP A 10 -1.15 -5.85 -5.04
CA TRP A 10 -0.55 -4.91 -4.11
C TRP A 10 -1.11 -5.14 -2.71
N SER A 11 -0.23 -5.49 -1.76
CA SER A 11 -0.60 -5.78 -0.38
C SER A 11 0.19 -4.93 0.61
N ALA A 12 -0.53 -4.16 1.43
CA ALA A 12 0.05 -3.49 2.59
C ALA A 12 0.22 -4.50 3.72
N ASP A 13 1.46 -4.79 4.07
CA ASP A 13 1.81 -5.69 5.17
C ASP A 13 2.19 -4.86 6.40
N ALA A 14 1.25 -4.75 7.34
CA ALA A 14 1.47 -4.07 8.61
C ALA A 14 2.54 -4.75 9.48
N GLY A 15 2.93 -6.00 9.21
CA GLY A 15 3.97 -6.75 9.92
C GLY A 15 5.39 -6.37 9.52
N SER A 16 5.69 -6.24 8.22
CA SER A 16 6.95 -5.63 7.75
C SER A 16 6.89 -4.10 7.66
N GLY A 17 5.69 -3.53 7.59
CA GLY A 17 5.42 -2.10 7.41
C GLY A 17 5.43 -1.65 5.95
N ARG A 18 5.66 -2.55 5.00
CA ARG A 18 5.83 -2.24 3.56
C ARG A 18 4.59 -2.57 2.76
N CYS A 19 4.53 -2.01 1.55
CA CYS A 19 3.60 -2.48 0.53
C CYS A 19 4.35 -3.35 -0.48
N TYR A 20 3.88 -4.56 -0.76
CA TYR A 20 4.49 -5.48 -1.70
C TYR A 20 3.62 -5.65 -2.94
N ARG A 21 4.28 -5.80 -4.10
CA ARG A 21 3.66 -6.32 -5.32
C ARG A 21 3.95 -7.81 -5.43
N ILE A 22 2.91 -8.62 -5.50
CA ILE A 22 2.99 -10.08 -5.41
C ILE A 22 2.45 -10.68 -6.70
N ALA A 23 3.29 -11.44 -7.39
CA ALA A 23 2.93 -12.13 -8.63
C ALA A 23 1.96 -13.29 -8.40
N PRO A 24 1.23 -13.71 -9.45
CA PRO A 24 0.56 -15.00 -9.45
C PRO A 24 1.53 -16.10 -9.01
N GLY A 25 1.14 -16.88 -8.01
CA GLY A 25 2.02 -17.89 -7.37
C GLY A 25 2.78 -17.41 -6.14
N GLY A 26 2.67 -16.14 -5.75
CA GLY A 26 3.09 -15.63 -4.43
C GLY A 26 4.50 -15.03 -4.37
N ALA A 27 5.21 -14.93 -5.49
CA ALA A 27 6.53 -14.28 -5.52
C ALA A 27 6.40 -12.76 -5.30
N ILE A 28 7.19 -12.19 -4.39
CA ILE A 28 7.32 -10.74 -4.25
C ILE A 28 8.20 -10.24 -5.38
N VAL A 29 7.66 -9.38 -6.23
CA VAL A 29 8.35 -8.84 -7.41
C VAL A 29 8.65 -7.35 -7.31
N ASP A 30 8.00 -6.64 -6.37
CA ASP A 30 8.27 -5.23 -6.10
C ASP A 30 7.88 -4.86 -4.65
N ARG A 31 8.36 -3.72 -4.17
CA ARG A 31 8.04 -3.17 -2.85
C ARG A 31 8.07 -1.64 -2.84
N ILE A 32 7.23 -1.06 -2.00
CA ILE A 32 7.27 0.35 -1.63
C ILE A 32 7.46 0.45 -0.11
N ASP A 33 8.49 1.20 0.27
CA ASP A 33 8.77 1.52 1.67
C ASP A 33 7.91 2.71 2.13
N PRO A 34 7.43 2.70 3.38
CA PRO A 34 6.69 3.82 3.94
C PRO A 34 7.63 5.00 4.23
N PRO A 35 7.08 6.22 4.46
CA PRO A 35 7.83 7.31 5.05
C PRO A 35 8.50 6.87 6.36
N ALA A 36 9.65 7.47 6.67
CA ALA A 36 10.47 7.06 7.81
C ALA A 36 9.66 7.04 9.12
N GLY A 37 9.70 5.90 9.82
CA GLY A 37 9.00 5.69 11.08
C GLY A 37 7.51 5.38 10.97
N LEU A 38 6.96 5.30 9.74
CA LEU A 38 5.58 4.87 9.50
C LEU A 38 5.52 3.44 8.94
N ARG A 39 4.32 2.92 8.83
CA ARG A 39 3.98 1.58 8.36
C ARG A 39 2.73 1.66 7.49
N PHE A 40 2.66 0.90 6.40
CA PHE A 40 1.44 0.79 5.61
C PHE A 40 0.42 -0.16 6.24
N PHE A 41 -0.85 0.24 6.18
CA PHE A 41 -1.99 -0.54 6.69
C PHE A 41 -3.01 -0.88 5.59
N ALA A 42 -3.10 -0.03 4.58
CA ALA A 42 -3.94 -0.25 3.41
C ALA A 42 -3.27 0.36 2.18
N CYS A 43 -3.57 -0.21 1.03
CA CYS A 43 -3.17 0.32 -0.27
C CYS A 43 -4.25 0.04 -1.31
N MET A 44 -4.26 0.88 -2.35
CA MET A 44 -5.17 0.78 -3.49
C MET A 44 -4.56 1.50 -4.70
N LEU A 45 -4.75 0.99 -5.92
CA LEU A 45 -4.39 1.73 -7.13
C LEU A 45 -5.54 2.65 -7.53
N GLY A 46 -5.20 3.81 -8.07
CA GLY A 46 -6.16 4.82 -8.50
C GLY A 46 -5.49 5.89 -9.36
N GLY A 47 -6.07 7.09 -9.35
CA GLY A 47 -5.72 8.14 -10.30
C GLY A 47 -6.36 7.93 -11.67
N SER A 48 -6.34 8.96 -12.51
CA SER A 48 -7.04 8.95 -13.81
C SER A 48 -6.52 7.93 -14.81
N ASP A 49 -5.27 7.50 -14.67
CA ASP A 49 -4.63 6.47 -15.50
C ASP A 49 -4.45 5.14 -14.75
N GLY A 50 -4.98 5.05 -13.53
CA GLY A 50 -4.92 3.88 -12.65
C GLY A 50 -3.55 3.54 -12.08
N ARG A 51 -2.52 4.36 -12.29
CA ARG A 51 -1.11 4.05 -11.98
C ARG A 51 -0.58 4.77 -10.75
N THR A 52 -1.48 5.19 -9.87
CA THR A 52 -1.13 5.81 -8.59
C THR A 52 -1.47 4.85 -7.47
N LEU A 53 -0.47 4.33 -6.78
CA LEU A 53 -0.67 3.57 -5.56
C LEU A 53 -0.85 4.55 -4.40
N LEU A 54 -2.06 4.55 -3.83
CA LEU A 54 -2.36 5.22 -2.58
C LEU A 54 -2.03 4.28 -1.42
N GLY A 55 -1.41 4.81 -0.37
CA GLY A 55 -1.07 4.03 0.83
C GLY A 55 -1.45 4.77 2.11
N CYS A 56 -2.25 4.15 2.98
CA CYS A 56 -2.53 4.66 4.32
C CYS A 56 -1.41 4.23 5.26
N ALA A 57 -0.74 5.20 5.90
CA ALA A 57 0.38 4.94 6.79
C ALA A 57 0.25 5.66 8.14
N ALA A 58 0.71 5.01 9.20
CA ALA A 58 0.80 5.54 10.57
C ALA A 58 1.96 4.85 11.31
N ARG A 59 2.33 5.27 12.54
CA ARG A 59 3.41 4.63 13.30
C ARG A 59 3.08 3.21 13.75
N GLY A 60 1.83 2.96 14.13
CA GLY A 60 1.43 1.71 14.74
C GLY A 60 -0.07 1.45 14.69
N TYR A 61 -0.49 0.39 15.39
CA TYR A 61 -1.88 -0.07 15.45
C TYR A 61 -2.29 -0.47 16.88
N TYR A 62 -1.43 -0.22 17.88
CA TYR A 62 -1.74 -0.53 19.26
C TYR A 62 -2.59 0.61 19.84
N GLU A 63 -3.87 0.35 20.04
CA GLU A 63 -4.88 1.35 20.45
C GLU A 63 -4.42 2.22 21.63
N ALA A 64 -3.83 1.60 22.66
CA ALA A 64 -3.40 2.34 23.86
C ALA A 64 -2.28 3.35 23.58
N ILE A 65 -1.57 3.25 22.46
CA ILE A 65 -0.54 4.19 22.01
C ILE A 65 -1.09 5.13 20.93
N GLU A 66 -1.94 4.62 20.03
CA GLU A 66 -2.35 5.33 18.82
C GLU A 66 -3.68 6.10 18.94
N SER A 67 -4.48 5.87 20.00
CA SER A 67 -5.80 6.53 20.13
C SER A 67 -5.76 8.06 20.20
N GLU A 68 -4.61 8.63 20.59
CA GLU A 68 -4.38 10.08 20.62
C GLU A 68 -3.43 10.56 19.51
N SER A 69 -2.88 9.65 18.70
CA SER A 69 -1.95 10.00 17.64
C SER A 69 -2.69 10.65 16.45
N ARG A 70 -2.01 11.59 15.79
CA ARG A 70 -2.49 12.28 14.57
C ARG A 70 -1.44 12.21 13.48
N ASP A 71 -0.80 11.05 13.37
CA ASP A 71 0.31 10.78 12.46
C ASP A 71 -0.12 10.02 11.20
N GLY A 72 -1.41 9.67 11.10
CA GLY A 72 -2.01 9.05 9.93
C GLY A 72 -1.87 9.94 8.70
N VAL A 73 -1.29 9.38 7.64
CA VAL A 73 -1.11 10.04 6.35
C VAL A 73 -1.55 9.15 5.20
N VAL A 74 -1.99 9.78 4.11
CA VAL A 74 -2.11 9.12 2.81
C VAL A 74 -0.89 9.48 1.98
N THR A 75 -0.20 8.46 1.50
CA THR A 75 0.92 8.59 0.57
C THR A 75 0.44 8.28 -0.84
N ILE A 76 1.15 8.84 -1.82
CA ILE A 76 0.93 8.56 -3.23
C ILE A 76 2.25 8.20 -3.88
N THR A 77 2.29 7.07 -4.59
CA THR A 77 3.47 6.62 -5.34
C THR A 77 3.05 6.23 -6.76
N ARG A 78 3.87 6.59 -7.74
CA ARG A 78 3.65 6.18 -9.13
C ARG A 78 4.14 4.76 -9.35
N VAL A 79 3.37 3.98 -10.10
CA VAL A 79 3.70 2.59 -10.46
C VAL A 79 3.52 2.34 -11.95
N ASP A 80 4.14 1.29 -12.44
CA ASP A 80 4.20 0.96 -13.87
C ASP A 80 3.02 0.11 -14.36
N VAL A 81 2.10 -0.32 -13.50
CA VAL A 81 0.96 -1.16 -13.88
C VAL A 81 -0.32 -0.57 -13.28
N PRO A 82 -1.39 -0.34 -14.07
CA PRO A 82 -2.60 0.28 -13.59
C PRO A 82 -3.45 -0.71 -12.78
N HIS A 83 -4.47 -0.21 -12.06
CA HIS A 83 -5.50 -1.06 -11.45
C HIS A 83 -6.18 -1.96 -12.49
N SER A 84 -6.66 -3.11 -12.04
CA SER A 84 -7.61 -3.92 -12.79
C SER A 84 -9.05 -3.45 -12.50
N GLY A 85 -9.93 -3.49 -13.50
CA GLY A 85 -11.36 -3.23 -13.30
C GLY A 85 -11.71 -1.79 -12.90
N LEU A 86 -12.75 -1.65 -12.08
CA LEU A 86 -13.19 -0.37 -11.52
C LEU A 86 -12.42 -0.09 -10.22
N PRO A 87 -12.09 1.18 -9.92
CA PRO A 87 -11.74 1.58 -8.56
C PRO A 87 -12.94 1.43 -7.61
#